data_AF-A0A1Y2IG58-F1
#
_entry.id   AF-A0A1Y2IG58-F1
#
_cell.length_a   1.000
_cell.length_b   1.000
_cell.length_c   1.000
_cell.angle_alpha   90.00
_cell.angle_beta   90.00
_cell.angle_gamma   90.00
#
_symmetry.space_group_name_H-M   'P 1'
#
loop_
_entity.id
_entity.type
_entity.pdbx_description
1 polymer ?
#
loop_
_entity_poly.entity_id
_entity_poly.type
_entity_poly.pdbx_seq_one_letter_code
_entity_poly.pdbx_strand_id
1 'polypeptide(L)'
;MTLLQGASVSPTLARIAIEARSKAVATLSGSLDKEVEQLREALWLPREPKQWAQVLAARLACHERVFQHRTLQEIIIHRDTLIRIHMGTRNETGDLLEALSSHVRHARQSFSDFETTYQSFTVLRTNFLFSLDIEARDACDAAQITLHRVHSQLYAMLSKLIHDVCEWDDCFRTVLANTGWTELSQKLESRRFRDEGAYEVELQPLFSHLQLLSEARHGMLLDSAQIRKESVQKWTSGGSSQVPIDELLSELQQLDESSHLLFTQSNLQSQTIQSVTRIVQDAAEHTNAIPSVSHAMLPLTKVHEAFHRYDAMRVQCAEVVHRCADARKTVSEHVAVLEKARDAV
;
A
#
# COMPACT_ATOMS: atom_id res chain seq x y z
N MET A 1 -50.28 36.80 6.50
CA MET A 1 -49.03 37.21 7.19
C MET A 1 -49.13 38.69 7.51
N THR A 2 -49.85 39.05 8.58
CA THR A 2 -50.17 40.46 8.91
C THR A 2 -50.30 40.62 10.43
N LEU A 3 -49.27 40.25 11.20
CA LEU A 3 -49.31 40.29 12.67
C LEU A 3 -48.10 40.95 13.36
N LEU A 4 -47.19 41.62 12.63
CA LEU A 4 -46.04 42.31 13.26
C LEU A 4 -45.87 43.78 12.86
N GLN A 5 -46.83 44.38 12.13
CA GLN A 5 -46.77 45.82 11.86
C GLN A 5 -46.93 46.61 13.18
N GLY A 6 -45.83 47.23 13.64
CA GLY A 6 -45.77 48.04 14.87
C GLY A 6 -45.20 47.33 16.10
N ALA A 7 -44.74 46.08 15.98
CA ALA A 7 -44.14 45.36 17.09
C ALA A 7 -42.67 45.82 17.31
N SER A 8 -42.26 45.96 18.57
CA SER A 8 -40.92 46.42 18.93
C SER A 8 -40.33 45.64 20.09
N VAL A 9 -39.00 45.64 20.19
CA VAL A 9 -38.24 44.94 21.22
C VAL A 9 -37.31 45.90 21.95
N SER A 10 -36.92 45.54 23.18
CA SER A 10 -35.95 46.33 23.92
C SER A 10 -34.58 46.32 23.21
N PRO A 11 -33.85 47.46 23.20
CA PRO A 11 -32.51 47.55 22.62
C PRO A 11 -31.53 46.50 23.18
N THR A 12 -31.70 46.11 24.45
CA THR A 12 -30.90 45.06 25.09
C THR A 12 -31.10 43.70 24.42
N LEU A 13 -32.35 43.30 24.16
CA LEU A 13 -32.65 42.02 23.50
C LEU A 13 -32.17 42.02 22.04
N ALA A 14 -32.40 43.12 21.31
CA ALA A 14 -31.92 43.29 19.95
C ALA A 14 -30.39 43.17 19.86
N ARG A 15 -29.66 43.82 20.78
CA ARG A 15 -28.20 43.72 20.87
C ARG A 15 -27.74 42.30 21.15
N ILE A 16 -28.32 41.62 22.13
CA ILE A 16 -27.94 40.23 22.47
C ILE A 16 -28.10 39.32 21.24
N ALA A 17 -29.18 39.47 20.48
CA ALA A 17 -29.43 38.67 19.28
C ALA A 17 -28.36 38.90 18.19
N ILE A 18 -28.07 40.17 17.87
CA ILE A 18 -27.05 40.53 16.87
C ILE A 18 -25.65 40.11 17.33
N GLU A 19 -25.29 40.32 18.59
CA GLU A 19 -24.00 39.88 19.14
C GLU A 19 -23.86 38.36 19.07
N ALA A 20 -24.90 37.60 19.42
CA ALA A 20 -24.88 36.15 19.36
C ALA A 20 -24.71 35.65 17.92
N ARG A 21 -25.45 36.20 16.96
CA ARG A 21 -25.34 35.82 15.53
C ARG A 21 -24.00 36.21 14.91
N SER A 22 -23.53 37.43 15.16
CA SER A 22 -22.22 37.89 14.69
C SER A 22 -21.09 37.02 15.27
N LYS A 23 -21.18 36.65 16.55
CA LYS A 23 -20.23 35.70 17.18
C LYS A 23 -20.29 34.31 16.56
N ALA A 24 -21.47 33.83 16.15
CA ALA A 24 -21.61 32.54 15.47
C ALA A 24 -20.87 32.56 14.11
N VAL A 25 -21.06 33.60 13.30
CA VAL A 25 -20.31 33.83 12.04
C VAL A 25 -18.80 33.83 12.30
N ALA A 26 -18.35 34.54 13.34
CA ALA A 26 -16.94 34.61 13.70
C ALA A 26 -16.36 33.25 14.13
N THR A 27 -17.12 32.48 14.91
CA THR A 27 -16.72 31.15 15.39
C THR A 27 -16.62 30.15 14.24
N LEU A 28 -17.61 30.13 13.35
CA LEU A 28 -17.62 29.26 12.17
C LEU A 28 -16.45 29.59 11.23
N SER A 29 -16.22 30.87 10.95
CA SER A 29 -15.10 31.32 10.11
C SER A 29 -13.76 30.89 10.71
N GLY A 30 -13.55 31.11 12.01
CA GLY A 30 -12.33 30.72 12.71
C GLY A 30 -12.11 29.20 12.73
N SER A 31 -13.17 28.40 12.78
CA SER A 31 -13.04 26.93 12.65
C SER A 31 -12.56 26.53 11.26
N LEU A 32 -13.09 27.15 10.20
CA LEU A 32 -12.69 26.84 8.82
C LEU A 32 -11.26 27.31 8.51
N ASP A 33 -10.85 28.47 9.01
CA ASP A 33 -9.47 28.93 8.86
C ASP A 33 -8.48 28.01 9.60
N LYS A 34 -8.88 27.48 10.76
CA LYS A 34 -8.09 26.50 11.50
C LYS A 34 -7.87 25.20 10.72
N GLU A 35 -8.87 24.71 9.98
CA GLU A 35 -8.70 23.52 9.14
C GLU A 35 -7.69 23.75 8.00
N VAL A 36 -7.70 24.94 7.39
CA VAL A 36 -6.71 25.33 6.37
C VAL A 36 -5.31 25.40 6.97
N GLU A 37 -5.16 25.96 8.17
CA GLU A 37 -3.89 25.97 8.90
C GLU A 37 -3.42 24.56 9.27
N GLN A 38 -4.33 23.67 9.68
CA GLN A 38 -4.00 22.27 9.95
C GLN A 38 -3.49 21.56 8.68
N LEU A 39 -4.11 21.81 7.52
CA LEU A 39 -3.61 21.30 6.24
C LEU A 39 -2.21 21.84 5.95
N ARG A 40 -2.00 23.16 6.14
CA ARG A 40 -0.70 23.81 5.96
C ARG A 40 0.38 23.14 6.83
N GLU A 41 0.07 22.88 8.09
CA GLU A 41 0.99 22.22 9.02
C GLU A 41 1.25 20.76 8.65
N ALA A 42 0.20 19.98 8.37
CA ALA A 42 0.31 18.57 8.00
C ALA A 42 1.17 18.35 6.75
N LEU A 43 1.05 19.26 5.77
CA LEU A 43 1.80 19.22 4.52
C LEU A 43 3.06 20.10 4.53
N TRP A 44 3.42 20.67 5.68
CA TRP A 44 4.60 21.53 5.87
C TRP A 44 4.68 22.69 4.87
N LEU A 45 3.55 23.26 4.49
CA LEU A 45 3.45 24.30 3.47
C LEU A 45 3.95 25.66 4.00
N PRO A 46 4.51 26.51 3.13
CA PRO A 46 4.97 27.85 3.53
C PRO A 46 3.78 28.70 4.00
N ARG A 47 4.07 29.84 4.65
CA ARG A 47 3.01 30.75 5.11
C ARG A 47 2.26 31.43 3.96
N GLU A 48 2.90 31.61 2.81
CA GLU A 48 2.28 32.26 1.65
C GLU A 48 1.50 31.23 0.80
N PRO A 49 0.16 31.33 0.68
CA PRO A 49 -0.67 30.36 -0.05
C PRO A 49 -0.34 30.23 -1.53
N LYS A 50 0.13 31.33 -2.15
CA LYS A 50 0.50 31.37 -3.57
C LYS A 50 1.63 30.40 -3.92
N GLN A 51 2.42 29.98 -2.94
CA GLN A 51 3.56 29.07 -3.12
C GLN A 51 3.19 27.60 -2.84
N TRP A 52 1.97 27.31 -2.35
CA TRP A 52 1.62 25.97 -1.86
C TRP A 52 1.68 24.89 -2.94
N ALA A 53 1.13 25.17 -4.12
CA ALA A 53 1.13 24.22 -5.24
C ALA A 53 2.55 23.89 -5.68
N GLN A 54 3.35 24.90 -5.96
CA GLN A 54 4.74 24.76 -6.40
C GLN A 54 5.57 23.98 -5.38
N VAL A 55 5.51 24.36 -4.09
CA VAL A 55 6.32 23.70 -3.05
C VAL A 55 5.89 22.26 -2.84
N LEU A 56 4.58 21.97 -2.82
CA LEU A 56 4.10 20.60 -2.67
C LEU A 56 4.46 19.75 -3.89
N ALA A 57 4.24 20.26 -5.11
CA ALA A 57 4.63 19.60 -6.35
C ALA A 57 6.12 19.26 -6.39
N ALA A 58 6.99 20.22 -6.06
CA ALA A 58 8.44 20.02 -6.01
C ALA A 58 8.84 18.92 -5.01
N ARG A 59 8.20 18.87 -3.83
CA ARG A 59 8.45 17.83 -2.84
C ARG A 59 8.00 16.45 -3.33
N LEU A 60 6.77 16.33 -3.83
CA LEU A 60 6.24 15.06 -4.33
C LEU A 60 7.09 14.54 -5.50
N ALA A 61 7.46 15.41 -6.44
CA ALA A 61 8.37 15.07 -7.54
C ALA A 61 9.78 14.69 -7.05
N CYS A 62 10.29 15.34 -6.00
CA CYS A 62 11.56 14.97 -5.38
C CYS A 62 11.51 13.55 -4.80
N HIS A 63 10.44 13.19 -4.08
CA HIS A 63 10.26 11.84 -3.55
C HIS A 63 10.23 10.78 -4.67
N GLU A 64 9.51 11.03 -5.77
CA GLU A 64 9.51 10.14 -6.94
C GLU A 64 10.90 10.05 -7.59
N ARG A 65 11.63 11.17 -7.73
CA ARG A 65 13.01 11.15 -8.27
C ARG A 65 13.94 10.33 -7.37
N VAL A 66 13.84 10.47 -6.05
CA VAL A 66 14.63 9.67 -5.09
C VAL A 66 14.30 8.19 -5.22
N PHE A 67 13.01 7.85 -5.32
CA PHE A 67 12.56 6.48 -5.58
C PHE A 67 13.16 5.92 -6.88
N GLN A 68 13.06 6.67 -7.99
CA GLN A 68 13.61 6.24 -9.29
C GLN A 68 15.14 6.11 -9.26
N HIS A 69 15.84 6.96 -8.51
CA HIS A 69 17.29 6.93 -8.47
C HIS A 69 17.85 5.88 -7.51
N ARG A 70 17.16 5.58 -6.40
CA ARG A 70 17.64 4.64 -5.39
C ARG A 70 16.98 3.28 -5.54
N THR A 71 15.68 3.22 -5.31
CA THR A 71 14.93 1.96 -5.23
C THR A 71 15.00 1.18 -6.54
N LEU A 72 14.76 1.84 -7.68
CA LEU A 72 14.84 1.15 -8.96
C LEU A 72 16.26 0.63 -9.25
N GLN A 73 17.29 1.40 -8.90
CA GLN A 73 18.68 0.97 -9.05
C GLN A 73 19.01 -0.22 -8.14
N GLU A 74 18.52 -0.24 -6.91
CA GLU A 74 18.67 -1.38 -6.01
C GLU A 74 18.01 -2.64 -6.57
N ILE A 75 16.78 -2.53 -7.10
CA ILE A 75 16.08 -3.64 -7.75
C ILE A 75 16.88 -4.16 -8.96
N ILE A 76 17.43 -3.27 -9.79
CA ILE A 76 18.32 -3.64 -10.91
C ILE A 76 19.55 -4.40 -10.40
N ILE A 77 20.24 -3.86 -9.40
CA ILE A 77 21.45 -4.47 -8.82
C ILE A 77 21.14 -5.86 -8.27
N HIS A 78 20.05 -6.03 -7.53
CA HIS A 78 19.65 -7.34 -7.01
C HIS A 78 19.35 -8.33 -8.13
N ARG A 79 18.59 -7.91 -9.13
CA ARG A 79 18.26 -8.75 -10.30
C ARG A 79 19.52 -9.17 -11.05
N ASP A 80 20.39 -8.24 -11.39
CA ASP A 80 21.64 -8.51 -12.10
C ASP A 80 22.60 -9.39 -11.29
N THR A 81 22.59 -9.23 -9.97
CA THR A 81 23.34 -10.08 -9.05
C THR A 81 22.82 -11.52 -9.09
N LEU A 82 21.50 -11.74 -9.03
CA LEU A 82 20.92 -13.08 -9.17
C LEU A 82 21.23 -13.70 -10.53
N ILE A 83 21.15 -12.93 -11.62
CA ILE A 83 21.55 -13.41 -12.96
C ILE A 83 23.01 -13.86 -12.95
N ARG A 84 23.91 -13.06 -12.35
CA ARG A 84 25.33 -13.40 -12.27
C ARG A 84 25.60 -14.66 -11.43
N ILE A 85 24.90 -14.82 -10.31
CA ILE A 85 25.06 -15.95 -9.41
C ILE A 85 24.53 -17.23 -10.06
N HIS A 86 23.35 -17.19 -10.69
CA HIS A 86 22.64 -18.40 -11.09
C HIS A 86 22.71 -18.74 -12.58
N MET A 87 23.04 -17.80 -13.47
CA MET A 87 22.98 -18.00 -14.93
C MET A 87 24.31 -17.88 -15.68
N GLY A 88 25.45 -17.85 -14.99
CA GLY A 88 26.76 -17.45 -15.54
C GLY A 88 27.05 -17.88 -16.99
N THR A 89 27.27 -16.90 -17.89
CA THR A 89 27.80 -16.93 -19.29
C THR A 89 27.37 -18.01 -20.30
N ARG A 90 26.65 -19.09 -19.94
CA ARG A 90 26.34 -20.20 -20.86
C ARG A 90 24.85 -20.49 -20.92
N ASN A 91 24.24 -20.06 -22.02
CA ASN A 91 23.09 -20.63 -22.73
C ASN A 91 21.80 -20.96 -21.95
N GLU A 92 21.69 -20.61 -20.67
CA GLU A 92 20.38 -20.56 -20.01
C GLU A 92 19.63 -19.32 -20.52
N THR A 93 18.35 -19.49 -20.84
CA THR A 93 17.46 -18.35 -21.11
C THR A 93 17.63 -17.38 -19.94
N GLY A 94 17.97 -16.12 -20.21
CA GLY A 94 18.28 -15.12 -19.18
C GLY A 94 17.12 -14.78 -18.23
N ASP A 95 16.13 -15.66 -18.09
CA ASP A 95 14.92 -15.51 -17.30
C ASP A 95 15.02 -16.31 -15.98
N LEU A 96 15.21 -15.57 -14.89
CA LEU A 96 15.32 -16.11 -13.53
C LEU A 96 14.11 -16.94 -13.12
N LEU A 97 12.90 -16.56 -13.54
CA LEU A 97 11.68 -17.28 -13.17
C LEU A 97 11.59 -18.63 -13.88
N GLU A 98 11.97 -18.67 -15.16
CA GLU A 98 12.04 -19.93 -15.92
C GLU A 98 13.06 -20.89 -15.29
N ALA A 99 14.23 -20.38 -14.91
CA ALA A 99 15.26 -21.19 -14.26
C ALA A 99 14.82 -21.74 -12.89
N LEU A 100 14.16 -20.93 -12.06
CA LEU A 100 13.58 -21.41 -10.80
C LEU A 100 12.52 -22.48 -11.04
N SER A 101 11.62 -22.26 -12.01
CA SER A 101 10.58 -23.23 -12.38
C SER A 101 11.19 -24.57 -12.82
N SER A 102 12.29 -24.52 -13.56
CA SER A 102 13.05 -25.73 -13.95
C SER A 102 13.62 -26.46 -12.74
N HIS A 103 14.20 -25.74 -11.77
CA HIS A 103 14.78 -26.34 -10.56
C HIS A 103 13.73 -26.93 -9.63
N VAL A 104 12.58 -26.27 -9.48
CA VAL A 104 11.44 -26.81 -8.73
C VAL A 104 10.93 -28.08 -9.39
N ARG A 105 10.84 -28.12 -10.73
CA ARG A 105 10.46 -29.32 -11.47
C ARG A 105 11.45 -30.46 -11.26
N HIS A 106 12.74 -30.16 -11.28
CA HIS A 106 13.79 -31.16 -11.02
C HIS A 106 13.72 -31.70 -9.59
N ALA A 107 13.50 -30.84 -8.59
CA ALA A 107 13.31 -31.27 -7.20
C ALA A 107 12.08 -32.19 -7.05
N ARG A 108 10.96 -31.87 -7.70
CA ARG A 108 9.77 -32.74 -7.74
C ARG A 108 10.08 -34.10 -8.37
N GLN A 109 10.78 -34.11 -9.50
CA GLN A 109 11.16 -35.36 -10.17
C GLN A 109 12.07 -36.21 -9.29
N SER A 110 13.08 -35.59 -8.68
CA SER A 110 14.03 -36.29 -7.80
C SER A 110 13.32 -36.93 -6.59
N PHE A 111 12.35 -36.22 -6.00
CA PHE A 111 11.52 -36.79 -4.94
C PHE A 111 10.64 -37.95 -5.45
N SER A 112 10.00 -37.81 -6.61
CA SER A 112 9.19 -38.87 -7.22
C SER A 112 10.01 -40.14 -7.50
N ASP A 113 11.26 -40.00 -7.97
CA ASP A 113 12.16 -41.13 -8.23
C ASP A 113 12.54 -41.84 -6.92
N PHE A 114 12.86 -41.07 -5.88
CA PHE A 114 13.12 -41.59 -4.55
C PHE A 114 11.89 -42.30 -3.97
N GLU A 115 10.71 -41.67 -4.05
CA GLU A 115 9.45 -42.22 -3.55
C GLU A 115 9.12 -43.56 -4.22
N THR A 116 9.30 -43.65 -5.54
CA THR A 116 9.13 -44.90 -6.30
C THR A 116 10.03 -46.01 -5.74
N THR A 117 11.32 -45.70 -5.52
CA THR A 117 12.30 -46.66 -4.99
C THR A 117 11.95 -47.08 -3.55
N TYR A 118 11.50 -46.13 -2.73
CA TYR A 118 11.06 -46.36 -1.35
C TYR A 118 9.79 -47.23 -1.27
N GLN A 119 8.84 -47.04 -2.19
CA GLN A 119 7.66 -47.89 -2.30
C GLN A 119 8.04 -49.32 -2.71
N SER A 120 8.96 -49.49 -3.67
CA SER A 120 9.49 -50.82 -4.03
C SER A 120 10.13 -51.52 -2.82
N PHE A 121 10.96 -50.81 -2.05
CA PHE A 121 11.51 -51.33 -0.80
C PHE A 121 10.43 -51.78 0.17
N THR A 122 9.40 -50.95 0.38
CA THR A 122 8.31 -51.26 1.31
C THR A 122 7.58 -52.54 0.91
N VAL A 123 7.23 -52.69 -0.37
CA VAL A 123 6.53 -53.89 -0.89
C VAL A 123 7.41 -55.13 -0.80
N LEU A 124 8.67 -55.05 -1.22
CA LEU A 124 9.60 -56.17 -1.15
C LEU A 124 9.85 -56.61 0.29
N ARG A 125 10.00 -55.65 1.21
CA ARG A 125 10.15 -55.93 2.64
C ARG A 125 8.93 -56.68 3.17
N THR A 126 7.72 -56.20 2.88
CA THR A 126 6.49 -56.87 3.33
C THR A 126 6.40 -58.33 2.86
N ASN A 127 6.88 -58.63 1.66
CA ASN A 127 6.71 -59.96 1.05
C ASN A 127 7.88 -60.92 1.30
N PHE A 128 9.12 -60.42 1.46
CA PHE A 128 10.34 -61.24 1.43
C PHE A 128 11.25 -61.08 2.64
N LEU A 129 10.89 -60.27 3.65
CA LEU A 129 11.71 -60.08 4.86
C LEU A 129 12.01 -61.40 5.58
N PHE A 130 11.04 -62.31 5.68
CA PHE A 130 11.23 -63.62 6.34
C PHE A 130 12.06 -64.62 5.53
N SER A 131 12.40 -64.30 4.28
CA SER A 131 13.32 -65.09 3.45
C SER A 131 14.78 -64.70 3.65
N LEU A 132 15.06 -63.60 4.36
CA LEU A 132 16.40 -63.14 4.70
C LEU A 132 16.94 -63.81 5.97
N ASP A 133 18.25 -63.76 6.20
CA ASP A 133 18.87 -64.11 7.49
C ASP A 133 18.58 -63.07 8.58
N ILE A 134 18.96 -63.37 9.83
CA ILE A 134 18.65 -62.51 10.98
C ILE A 134 19.32 -61.13 10.86
N GLU A 135 20.59 -61.07 10.43
CA GLU A 135 21.33 -59.81 10.32
C GLU A 135 20.73 -58.88 9.25
N ALA A 136 20.37 -59.45 8.09
CA ALA A 136 19.74 -58.71 7.00
C ALA A 136 18.31 -58.24 7.35
N ARG A 137 17.58 -58.99 8.18
CA ARG A 137 16.27 -58.56 8.71
C ARG A 137 16.42 -57.36 9.62
N ASP A 138 17.32 -57.44 10.61
CA ASP A 138 17.55 -56.35 11.56
C ASP A 138 18.01 -55.07 10.82
N ALA A 139 18.87 -55.21 9.81
CA ALA A 139 19.28 -54.10 8.95
C ALA A 139 18.10 -53.48 8.17
N CYS A 140 17.21 -54.29 7.60
CA CYS A 140 16.03 -53.80 6.87
C CYS A 140 15.01 -53.10 7.79
N ASP A 141 14.80 -53.60 9.01
CA ASP A 141 13.88 -52.98 9.97
C ASP A 141 14.42 -51.64 10.50
N ALA A 142 15.72 -51.56 10.81
CA ALA A 142 16.37 -50.31 11.16
C ALA A 142 16.33 -49.29 10.01
N ALA A 143 16.54 -49.76 8.77
CA ALA A 143 16.43 -48.94 7.58
C ALA A 143 15.00 -48.40 7.39
N GLN A 144 13.97 -49.21 7.60
CA GLN A 144 12.57 -48.77 7.44
C GLN A 144 12.22 -47.58 8.32
N ILE A 145 12.62 -47.58 9.60
CA ILE A 145 12.35 -46.47 10.51
C ILE A 145 13.05 -45.19 10.02
N THR A 146 14.31 -45.31 9.63
CA THR A 146 15.12 -44.18 9.17
C THR A 146 14.59 -43.61 7.84
N LEU A 147 14.31 -44.48 6.87
CA LEU A 147 13.81 -44.13 5.55
C LEU A 147 12.42 -43.52 5.60
N HIS A 148 11.53 -44.02 6.46
CA HIS A 148 10.22 -43.41 6.68
C HIS A 148 10.34 -41.97 7.19
N ARG A 149 11.25 -41.72 8.15
CA ARG A 149 11.52 -40.37 8.65
C ARG A 149 12.07 -39.46 7.55
N VAL A 150 13.03 -39.94 6.76
CA VAL A 150 13.61 -39.20 5.64
C VAL A 150 12.55 -38.87 4.59
N HIS A 151 11.68 -39.83 4.25
CA HIS A 151 10.57 -39.63 3.33
C HIS A 151 9.63 -38.51 3.80
N SER A 152 9.15 -38.57 5.04
CA SER A 152 8.26 -37.54 5.60
C SER A 152 8.90 -36.16 5.65
N GLN A 153 10.20 -36.08 5.95
CA GLN A 153 10.95 -34.81 5.92
C GLN A 153 11.06 -34.23 4.50
N LEU A 154 11.44 -35.06 3.53
CA LEU A 154 11.58 -34.62 2.13
C LEU A 154 10.23 -34.19 1.55
N TYR A 155 9.16 -34.91 1.86
CA TYR A 155 7.80 -34.54 1.47
C TYR A 155 7.41 -33.16 2.05
N ALA A 156 7.67 -32.93 3.34
CA ALA A 156 7.38 -31.65 3.98
C ALA A 156 8.21 -30.50 3.37
N MET A 157 9.49 -30.73 3.10
CA MET A 157 10.37 -29.75 2.44
C MET A 157 9.89 -29.39 1.04
N LEU A 158 9.52 -30.39 0.24
CA LEU A 158 9.00 -30.18 -1.11
C LEU A 158 7.65 -29.45 -1.08
N SER A 159 6.75 -29.84 -0.17
CA SER A 159 5.45 -29.19 -0.01
C SER A 159 5.59 -27.72 0.36
N LYS A 160 6.49 -27.41 1.30
CA LYS A 160 6.84 -26.02 1.66
C LYS A 160 7.39 -25.26 0.47
N LEU A 161 8.36 -25.82 -0.25
CA LEU A 161 8.94 -25.19 -1.45
C LEU A 161 7.85 -24.85 -2.49
N ILE A 162 6.92 -25.77 -2.74
CA ILE A 162 5.81 -25.55 -3.68
C ILE A 162 4.89 -24.44 -3.19
N HIS A 163 4.57 -24.42 -1.91
CA HIS A 163 3.75 -23.37 -1.31
C HIS A 163 4.41 -22.00 -1.44
N ASP A 164 5.69 -21.91 -1.08
CA ASP A 164 6.47 -20.67 -1.15
C ASP A 164 6.53 -20.16 -2.61
N VAL A 165 6.76 -21.04 -3.61
CA VAL A 165 6.74 -20.61 -5.03
C VAL A 165 5.40 -20.01 -5.43
N CYS A 166 4.28 -20.59 -4.98
CA CYS A 166 2.95 -20.05 -5.28
C CYS A 166 2.69 -18.70 -4.57
N GLU A 167 3.13 -18.55 -3.32
CA GLU A 167 2.97 -17.30 -2.55
C GLU A 167 3.70 -16.11 -3.22
N TRP A 168 4.86 -16.37 -3.81
CA TRP A 168 5.74 -15.35 -4.38
C TRP A 168 5.58 -15.16 -5.90
N ASP A 169 4.68 -15.91 -6.56
CA ASP A 169 4.53 -15.95 -8.03
C ASP A 169 4.37 -14.57 -8.67
N ASP A 170 3.43 -13.74 -8.19
CA ASP A 170 3.20 -12.40 -8.77
C ASP A 170 4.41 -11.48 -8.62
N CYS A 171 5.11 -11.57 -7.49
CA CYS A 171 6.30 -10.77 -7.26
C CYS A 171 7.45 -11.23 -8.17
N PHE A 172 7.68 -12.55 -8.27
CA PHE A 172 8.68 -13.11 -9.16
C PHE A 172 8.39 -12.82 -10.64
N ARG A 173 7.14 -12.93 -11.08
CA ARG A 173 6.74 -12.53 -12.43
C ARG A 173 7.03 -11.07 -12.69
N THR A 174 6.80 -10.20 -11.71
CA THR A 174 7.02 -8.76 -11.87
C THR A 174 8.50 -8.40 -11.95
N VAL A 175 9.35 -8.93 -11.06
CA VAL A 175 10.73 -8.42 -10.90
C VAL A 175 11.83 -9.35 -11.43
N LEU A 176 11.52 -10.64 -11.64
CA LEU A 176 12.51 -11.64 -12.06
C LEU A 176 12.32 -12.08 -13.51
N ALA A 177 11.08 -12.18 -13.99
CA ALA A 177 10.80 -12.52 -15.38
C ALA A 177 11.17 -11.37 -16.32
N ASN A 178 11.69 -11.67 -17.52
CA ASN A 178 12.13 -10.65 -18.46
C ASN A 178 10.96 -9.77 -18.97
N THR A 179 9.82 -10.40 -19.24
CA THR A 179 8.60 -9.71 -19.70
C THR A 179 8.05 -8.81 -18.60
N GLY A 180 7.93 -9.32 -17.38
CA GLY A 180 7.44 -8.53 -16.25
C GLY A 180 8.38 -7.38 -15.88
N TRP A 181 9.70 -7.58 -15.96
CA TRP A 181 10.67 -6.50 -15.79
C TRP A 181 10.49 -5.37 -16.81
N THR A 182 10.23 -5.74 -18.07
CA THR A 182 9.99 -4.78 -19.15
C THR A 182 8.70 -3.99 -18.91
N GLU A 183 7.61 -4.69 -18.56
CA GLU A 183 6.34 -4.05 -18.22
C GLU A 183 6.45 -3.14 -16.99
N LEU A 184 7.16 -3.58 -15.95
CA LEU A 184 7.43 -2.78 -14.76
C LEU A 184 8.18 -1.51 -15.15
N SER A 185 9.26 -1.63 -15.93
CA SER A 185 10.06 -0.49 -16.38
C SER A 185 9.19 0.53 -17.14
N GLN A 186 8.35 0.08 -18.07
CA GLN A 186 7.41 0.94 -18.80
C GLN A 186 6.36 1.60 -17.87
N LYS A 187 5.82 0.85 -16.90
CA LYS A 187 4.87 1.39 -15.91
C LYS A 187 5.54 2.44 -15.02
N LEU A 188 6.80 2.24 -14.63
CA LEU A 188 7.57 3.22 -13.85
C LEU A 188 7.90 4.47 -14.67
N GLU A 189 8.27 4.31 -15.94
CA GLU A 189 8.56 5.43 -16.84
C GLU A 189 7.33 6.29 -17.14
N SER A 190 6.15 5.66 -17.22
CA SER A 190 4.87 6.34 -17.47
C SER A 190 4.20 6.90 -16.22
N ARG A 191 4.86 6.84 -15.05
CA ARG A 191 4.31 7.42 -13.82
C ARG A 191 4.13 8.92 -13.96
N ARG A 192 2.89 9.32 -13.67
CA ARG A 192 2.45 10.72 -13.57
C ARG A 192 3.36 11.56 -12.67
N PHE A 193 3.92 10.94 -11.63
CA PHE A 193 4.61 11.56 -10.52
C PHE A 193 6.04 12.06 -10.86
N ARG A 194 6.48 11.88 -12.12
CA ARG A 194 7.84 12.23 -12.59
C ARG A 194 8.02 13.71 -12.95
N ASP A 195 6.94 14.36 -13.38
CA ASP A 195 6.96 15.75 -13.84
C ASP A 195 6.39 16.69 -12.77
N GLU A 196 7.24 17.58 -12.26
CA GLU A 196 6.86 18.60 -11.27
C GLU A 196 5.77 19.54 -11.79
N GLY A 197 5.85 19.94 -13.06
CA GLY A 197 4.88 20.85 -13.67
C GLY A 197 3.49 20.22 -13.76
N ALA A 198 3.41 18.91 -14.01
CA ALA A 198 2.14 18.19 -14.08
C ALA A 198 1.38 18.21 -12.74
N TYR A 199 2.07 18.11 -11.59
CA TYR A 199 1.42 18.26 -10.29
C TYR A 199 1.07 19.68 -9.95
N GLU A 200 1.94 20.63 -10.28
CA GLU A 200 1.66 22.02 -10.02
C GLU A 200 0.35 22.43 -10.71
N VAL A 201 0.16 22.03 -11.97
CA VAL A 201 -1.07 22.25 -12.73
C VAL A 201 -2.31 21.62 -12.07
N GLU A 202 -2.17 20.47 -11.42
CA GLU A 202 -3.28 19.81 -10.71
C GLU A 202 -3.58 20.43 -9.34
N LEU A 203 -2.55 20.79 -8.58
CA LEU A 203 -2.66 21.33 -7.23
C LEU A 203 -3.06 22.82 -7.22
N GLN A 204 -2.62 23.58 -8.22
CA GLN A 204 -2.87 25.01 -8.34
C GLN A 204 -4.36 25.39 -8.23
N PRO A 205 -5.30 24.76 -8.95
CA PRO A 205 -6.72 25.10 -8.82
C PRO A 205 -7.27 24.80 -7.42
N LEU A 206 -6.81 23.73 -6.76
CA LEU A 206 -7.25 23.36 -5.41
C LEU A 206 -6.80 24.39 -4.38
N PHE A 207 -5.51 24.78 -4.40
CA PHE A 207 -5.00 25.78 -3.48
C PHE A 207 -5.53 27.19 -3.78
N SER A 208 -5.72 27.53 -5.05
CA SER A 208 -6.39 28.77 -5.46
C SER A 208 -7.82 28.82 -4.92
N HIS A 209 -8.54 27.70 -4.95
CA HIS A 209 -9.89 27.61 -4.40
C HIS A 209 -9.90 27.82 -2.87
N LEU A 210 -8.99 27.19 -2.12
CA LEU A 210 -8.86 27.41 -0.67
C LEU A 210 -8.53 28.87 -0.32
N GLN A 211 -7.70 29.53 -1.14
CA GLN A 211 -7.38 30.93 -0.97
C GLN A 211 -8.63 31.81 -1.19
N LEU A 212 -9.37 31.58 -2.28
CA LEU A 212 -10.62 32.31 -2.57
C LEU A 212 -11.66 32.14 -1.46
N LEU A 213 -11.80 30.93 -0.91
CA LEU A 213 -12.69 30.69 0.23
C LEU A 213 -12.25 31.48 1.47
N SER A 214 -10.95 31.52 1.77
CA SER A 214 -10.40 32.26 2.92
C SER A 214 -10.59 33.78 2.75
N GLU A 215 -10.38 34.32 1.55
CA GLU A 215 -10.62 35.73 1.23
C GLU A 215 -12.11 36.09 1.37
N ALA A 216 -13.01 35.23 0.87
CA ALA A 216 -14.45 35.41 1.01
C ALA A 216 -14.90 35.39 2.49
N ARG A 217 -14.34 34.49 3.32
CA ARG A 217 -14.59 34.47 4.77
C ARG A 217 -14.15 35.74 5.45
N HIS A 218 -12.98 36.28 5.09
CA HIS A 218 -12.51 37.53 5.64
C HIS A 218 -13.50 38.68 5.36
N GLY A 219 -14.05 38.75 4.15
CA GLY A 219 -15.14 39.68 3.81
C GLY A 219 -16.36 39.52 4.72
N MET A 220 -16.87 38.29 4.87
CA MET A 220 -18.03 38.01 5.74
C MET A 220 -17.80 38.37 7.21
N LEU A 221 -16.56 38.21 7.71
CA LEU A 221 -16.18 38.63 9.06
C LEU A 221 -16.23 40.15 9.22
N LEU A 222 -15.74 40.89 8.24
CA LEU A 222 -15.80 42.35 8.23
C LEU A 222 -17.25 42.84 8.16
N ASP A 223 -18.05 42.27 7.26
CA ASP A 223 -19.47 42.62 7.10
C ASP A 223 -20.27 42.34 8.38
N SER A 224 -20.10 41.15 8.98
CA SER A 224 -20.73 40.78 10.25
C SER A 224 -20.31 41.70 11.41
N ALA A 225 -19.02 42.07 11.46
CA ALA A 225 -18.53 43.00 12.47
C ALA A 225 -19.10 44.42 12.28
N GLN A 226 -19.27 44.84 11.02
CA GLN A 226 -19.83 46.14 10.66
C GLN A 226 -21.32 46.21 10.98
N ILE A 227 -22.12 45.22 10.56
CA ILE A 227 -23.55 45.09 10.92
C ILE A 227 -23.71 45.21 12.42
N ARG A 228 -22.97 44.40 13.20
CA ARG A 228 -23.01 44.46 14.66
C ARG A 228 -22.69 45.86 15.19
N LYS A 229 -21.65 46.51 14.68
CA LYS A 229 -21.23 47.84 15.14
C LYS A 229 -22.29 48.89 14.82
N GLU A 230 -22.79 48.93 13.59
CA GLU A 230 -23.77 49.91 13.13
C GLU A 230 -25.10 49.74 13.84
N SER A 231 -25.63 48.51 13.96
CA SER A 231 -26.88 48.24 14.67
C SER A 231 -26.77 48.64 16.16
N VAL A 232 -25.68 48.26 16.83
CA VAL A 232 -25.46 48.62 18.24
C VAL A 232 -25.34 50.13 18.41
N GLN A 233 -24.59 50.81 17.55
CA GLN A 233 -24.46 52.26 17.61
C GLN A 233 -25.83 52.91 17.40
N LYS A 234 -26.55 52.55 16.34
CA LYS A 234 -27.85 53.10 15.99
C LYS A 234 -28.87 52.98 17.13
N TRP A 235 -28.99 51.80 17.74
CA TRP A 235 -29.97 51.55 18.80
C TRP A 235 -29.58 52.15 20.16
N THR A 236 -28.29 52.45 20.37
CA THR A 236 -27.83 53.10 21.61
C THR A 236 -27.83 54.62 21.52
N SER A 237 -27.58 55.22 20.34
CA SER A 237 -27.56 56.67 20.15
C SER A 237 -28.91 57.30 19.80
N GLY A 238 -29.87 56.52 19.31
CA GLY A 238 -31.14 57.03 18.76
C GLY A 238 -32.17 57.53 19.78
N GLY A 239 -31.93 57.41 21.10
CA GLY A 239 -32.85 57.87 22.16
C GLY A 239 -34.20 57.12 22.25
N SER A 240 -34.50 56.22 21.31
CA SER A 240 -35.68 55.37 21.33
C SER A 240 -35.54 54.27 22.37
N SER A 241 -36.58 54.06 23.19
CA SER A 241 -36.65 52.97 24.16
C SER A 241 -36.95 51.61 23.52
N GLN A 242 -37.19 51.58 22.20
CA GLN A 242 -37.68 50.42 21.45
C GLN A 242 -37.01 50.34 20.06
N VAL A 243 -36.71 49.11 19.63
CA VAL A 243 -36.19 48.79 18.28
C VAL A 243 -37.32 48.16 17.47
N PRO A 244 -37.63 48.66 16.26
CA PRO A 244 -38.61 48.02 15.37
C PRO A 244 -38.21 46.58 15.06
N ILE A 245 -39.15 45.63 15.18
CA ILE A 245 -38.86 44.21 14.91
C ILE A 245 -38.41 43.99 13.47
N ASP A 246 -39.01 44.69 12.49
CA ASP A 246 -38.65 44.56 11.08
C ASP A 246 -37.18 44.92 10.82
N GLU A 247 -36.66 45.93 11.53
CA GLU A 247 -35.25 46.33 11.45
C GLU A 247 -34.34 45.25 12.04
N LEU A 248 -34.64 44.76 13.25
CA LEU A 248 -33.88 43.67 13.86
C LEU A 248 -33.88 42.40 12.99
N LEU A 249 -35.02 42.04 12.42
CA LEU A 249 -35.14 40.86 11.54
C LEU A 249 -34.32 41.02 10.27
N SER A 250 -34.29 42.21 9.67
CA SER A 250 -33.45 42.49 8.50
C SER A 250 -31.96 42.29 8.79
N GLU A 251 -31.46 42.81 9.92
CA GLU A 251 -30.05 42.65 10.29
C GLU A 251 -29.70 41.20 10.65
N LEU A 252 -30.60 40.51 11.37
CA LEU A 252 -30.42 39.09 11.67
C LEU A 252 -30.42 38.23 10.40
N GLN A 253 -31.26 38.55 9.43
CA GLN A 253 -31.32 37.85 8.15
C GLN A 253 -29.97 37.93 7.41
N GLN A 254 -29.32 39.10 7.37
CA GLN A 254 -28.00 39.24 6.74
C GLN A 254 -26.91 38.38 7.42
N LEU A 255 -26.95 38.27 8.75
CA LEU A 255 -26.04 37.42 9.52
C LEU A 255 -26.34 35.92 9.32
N ASP A 256 -27.62 35.56 9.17
CA ASP A 256 -28.04 34.19 8.87
C ASP A 256 -27.64 33.81 7.43
N GLU A 257 -27.76 34.72 6.45
CA GLU A 257 -27.25 34.54 5.08
C GLU A 257 -25.73 34.30 5.07
N SER A 258 -24.98 35.08 5.83
CA SER A 258 -23.53 34.86 6.03
C SER A 258 -23.24 33.48 6.62
N SER A 259 -24.03 33.05 7.60
CA SER A 259 -23.89 31.73 8.23
C SER A 259 -24.19 30.59 7.24
N HIS A 260 -25.20 30.75 6.38
CA HIS A 260 -25.54 29.79 5.32
C HIS A 260 -24.42 29.69 4.26
N LEU A 261 -23.82 30.82 3.88
CA LEU A 261 -22.67 30.84 2.99
C LEU A 261 -21.46 30.14 3.61
N LEU A 262 -21.16 30.39 4.89
CA LEU A 262 -20.09 29.69 5.61
C LEU A 262 -20.32 28.17 5.67
N PHE A 263 -21.56 27.73 5.87
CA PHE A 263 -21.89 26.30 5.83
C PHE A 263 -21.63 25.71 4.44
N THR A 264 -21.98 26.44 3.38
CA THR A 264 -21.71 26.01 1.99
C THR A 264 -20.21 25.94 1.72
N GLN A 265 -19.45 26.95 2.17
CA GLN A 265 -18.00 26.98 2.05
C GLN A 265 -17.32 25.84 2.82
N SER A 266 -17.87 25.44 3.98
CA SER A 266 -17.37 24.28 4.75
C SER A 266 -17.36 23.00 3.91
N ASN A 267 -18.44 22.72 3.19
CA ASN A 267 -18.53 21.54 2.33
C ASN A 267 -17.51 21.60 1.18
N LEU A 268 -17.39 22.75 0.51
CA LEU A 268 -16.44 22.96 -0.59
C LEU A 268 -14.98 22.86 -0.12
N GLN A 269 -14.66 23.46 1.03
CA GLN A 269 -13.36 23.38 1.64
C GLN A 269 -13.01 21.92 1.99
N SER A 270 -13.92 21.21 2.66
CA SER A 270 -13.71 19.81 3.02
C SER A 270 -13.41 18.93 1.80
N GLN A 271 -14.19 19.09 0.71
CA GLN A 271 -13.94 18.39 -0.55
C GLN A 271 -12.57 18.74 -1.14
N THR A 272 -12.20 20.02 -1.14
CA THR A 272 -10.91 20.48 -1.68
C THR A 272 -9.73 19.95 -0.87
N ILE A 273 -9.82 19.96 0.45
CA ILE A 273 -8.82 19.38 1.36
C ILE A 273 -8.68 17.87 1.13
N GLN A 274 -9.81 17.16 0.94
CA GLN A 274 -9.80 15.74 0.61
C GLN A 274 -9.10 15.46 -0.72
N SER A 275 -9.34 16.27 -1.76
CA SER A 275 -8.66 16.15 -3.05
C SER A 275 -7.15 16.34 -2.92
N VAL A 276 -6.70 17.38 -2.20
CA VAL A 276 -5.26 17.59 -1.95
C VAL A 276 -4.66 16.41 -1.19
N THR A 277 -5.34 15.95 -0.13
CA THR A 277 -4.89 14.82 0.69
C THR A 277 -4.76 13.54 -0.13
N ARG A 278 -5.72 13.28 -1.03
CA ARG A 278 -5.68 12.13 -1.93
C ARG A 278 -4.50 12.21 -2.89
N ILE A 279 -4.21 13.36 -3.48
CA ILE A 279 -3.03 13.51 -4.36
C ILE A 279 -1.74 13.18 -3.60
N VAL A 280 -1.62 13.62 -2.35
CA VAL A 280 -0.46 13.31 -1.49
C VAL A 280 -0.39 11.83 -1.14
N GLN A 281 -1.52 11.20 -0.82
CA GLN A 281 -1.60 9.76 -0.55
C GLN A 281 -1.24 8.94 -1.79
N ASP A 282 -1.81 9.26 -2.94
CA ASP A 282 -1.51 8.61 -4.22
C ASP A 282 0.01 8.73 -4.50
N ALA A 283 0.61 9.90 -4.34
CA ALA A 283 2.06 10.08 -4.51
C ALA A 283 2.90 9.26 -3.51
N ALA A 284 2.45 9.14 -2.26
CA ALA A 284 3.11 8.32 -1.24
C ALA A 284 3.02 6.82 -1.57
N GLU A 285 1.90 6.35 -2.10
CA GLU A 285 1.75 4.95 -2.55
C GLU A 285 2.71 4.62 -3.69
N HIS A 286 2.85 5.54 -4.66
CA HIS A 286 3.74 5.33 -5.80
C HIS A 286 5.22 5.30 -5.38
N THR A 287 5.61 6.04 -4.35
CA THR A 287 6.99 6.07 -3.85
C THR A 287 7.34 4.92 -2.89
N ASN A 288 6.36 4.12 -2.45
CA ASN A 288 6.56 3.01 -1.51
C ASN A 288 6.14 1.64 -2.06
N ALA A 289 5.61 1.59 -3.27
CA ALA A 289 5.17 0.37 -3.93
C ALA A 289 5.39 0.41 -5.45
N ILE A 290 5.44 -0.78 -6.07
CA ILE A 290 5.49 -0.93 -7.52
C ILE A 290 4.25 -1.66 -8.04
N PRO A 291 3.76 -1.32 -9.24
CA PRO A 291 2.66 -2.05 -9.84
C PRO A 291 3.14 -3.43 -10.32
N SER A 292 2.42 -4.47 -9.94
CA SER A 292 2.70 -5.82 -10.43
C SER A 292 2.12 -6.08 -11.82
N VAL A 293 2.43 -7.27 -12.34
CA VAL A 293 1.81 -7.81 -13.56
C VAL A 293 0.30 -8.03 -13.33
N SER A 294 -0.12 -8.44 -12.12
CA SER A 294 -1.54 -8.55 -11.76
C SER A 294 -2.26 -7.22 -11.46
N HIS A 295 -1.58 -6.08 -11.64
CA HIS A 295 -2.06 -4.73 -11.30
C HIS A 295 -2.22 -4.45 -9.80
N ALA A 296 -1.74 -5.34 -8.92
CA ALA A 296 -1.66 -5.06 -7.49
C ALA A 296 -0.48 -4.12 -7.19
N MET A 297 -0.60 -3.30 -6.14
CA MET A 297 0.52 -2.52 -5.64
C MET A 297 1.36 -3.39 -4.70
N LEU A 298 2.57 -3.75 -5.13
CA LEU A 298 3.53 -4.52 -4.33
C LEU A 298 4.36 -3.57 -3.47
N PRO A 299 4.30 -3.69 -2.13
CA PRO A 299 5.17 -2.92 -1.24
C PRO A 299 6.64 -3.19 -1.56
N LEU A 300 7.49 -2.16 -1.50
CA LEU A 300 8.92 -2.30 -1.77
C LEU A 300 9.60 -3.31 -0.85
N THR A 301 9.19 -3.38 0.42
CA THR A 301 9.70 -4.37 1.38
C THR A 301 9.54 -5.79 0.87
N LYS A 302 8.37 -6.10 0.27
CA LYS A 302 8.09 -7.40 -0.35
C LYS A 302 8.97 -7.62 -1.58
N VAL A 303 9.18 -6.58 -2.39
CA VAL A 303 10.04 -6.66 -3.58
C VAL A 303 11.49 -6.98 -3.22
N HIS A 304 12.06 -6.30 -2.22
CA HIS A 304 13.40 -6.59 -1.75
C HIS A 304 13.50 -8.01 -1.16
N GLU A 305 12.50 -8.43 -0.38
CA GLU A 305 12.45 -9.79 0.16
C GLU A 305 12.39 -10.85 -0.94
N ALA A 306 11.74 -10.58 -2.07
CA ALA A 306 11.64 -11.53 -3.18
C ALA A 306 13.00 -11.99 -3.70
N PHE A 307 14.01 -11.12 -3.74
CA PHE A 307 15.35 -11.51 -4.17
C PHE A 307 16.01 -12.51 -3.21
N HIS A 308 15.87 -12.29 -1.90
CA HIS A 308 16.36 -13.23 -0.89
C HIS A 308 15.59 -14.55 -0.92
N ARG A 309 14.27 -14.47 -1.14
CA ARG A 309 13.41 -15.65 -1.24
C ARG A 309 13.73 -16.49 -2.46
N TYR A 310 14.01 -15.85 -3.59
CA TYR A 310 14.47 -16.55 -4.79
C TYR A 310 15.71 -17.40 -4.50
N ASP A 311 16.76 -16.79 -3.94
CA ASP A 311 18.02 -17.48 -3.62
C ASP A 311 17.81 -18.60 -2.60
N ALA A 312 17.03 -18.35 -1.54
CA ALA A 312 16.69 -19.37 -0.55
C ALA A 312 15.96 -20.57 -1.18
N MET A 313 14.99 -20.34 -2.08
CA MET A 313 14.28 -21.42 -2.78
C MET A 313 15.20 -22.18 -3.72
N ARG A 314 16.16 -21.51 -4.38
CA ARG A 314 17.18 -22.15 -5.21
C ARG A 314 18.03 -23.13 -4.40
N VAL A 315 18.51 -22.70 -3.24
CA VAL A 315 19.26 -23.54 -2.31
C VAL A 315 18.41 -24.72 -1.83
N GLN A 316 17.16 -24.47 -1.46
CA GLN A 316 16.24 -25.53 -1.02
C GLN A 316 15.94 -26.55 -2.13
N CYS A 317 15.82 -26.13 -3.39
CA CYS A 317 15.69 -27.07 -4.53
C CYS A 317 16.90 -28.00 -4.60
N ALA A 318 18.12 -27.45 -4.52
CA ALA A 318 19.35 -28.23 -4.56
C ALA A 318 19.45 -29.19 -3.37
N GLU A 319 19.07 -28.75 -2.17
CA GLU A 319 19.05 -29.59 -0.97
C GLU A 319 18.10 -30.77 -1.13
N VAL A 320 16.87 -30.54 -1.62
CA VAL A 320 15.89 -31.62 -1.86
C VAL A 320 16.46 -32.63 -2.86
N VAL A 321 17.03 -32.17 -3.98
CA VAL A 321 17.62 -33.05 -5.00
C VAL A 321 18.76 -33.88 -4.41
N HIS A 322 19.68 -33.25 -3.67
CA HIS A 322 20.81 -33.95 -3.07
C HIS A 322 20.37 -35.00 -2.05
N ARG A 323 19.46 -34.63 -1.14
CA ARG A 323 18.94 -35.56 -0.12
C ARG A 323 18.12 -36.69 -0.74
N CYS A 324 17.37 -36.45 -1.82
CA CYS A 324 16.68 -37.51 -2.55
C CYS A 324 17.67 -38.47 -3.21
N ALA A 325 18.77 -37.97 -3.78
CA ALA A 325 19.80 -38.80 -4.38
C ALA A 325 20.49 -39.71 -3.34
N ASP A 326 20.87 -39.17 -2.18
CA ASP A 326 21.47 -39.92 -1.08
C ASP A 326 20.49 -40.98 -0.54
N ALA A 327 19.25 -40.57 -0.26
CA ALA A 327 18.23 -41.47 0.25
C ALA A 327 17.94 -42.60 -0.75
N ARG A 328 17.82 -42.28 -2.05
CA ARG A 328 17.61 -43.28 -3.11
C ARG A 328 18.76 -44.29 -3.15
N LYS A 329 20.02 -43.83 -3.07
CA LYS A 329 21.18 -44.73 -3.03
C LYS A 329 21.07 -45.73 -1.87
N THR A 330 20.77 -45.25 -0.66
CA THR A 330 20.59 -46.11 0.52
C THR A 330 19.42 -47.08 0.33
N VAL A 331 18.27 -46.64 -0.18
CA VAL A 331 17.13 -47.53 -0.44
C VAL A 331 17.48 -48.61 -1.46
N SER A 332 18.17 -48.25 -2.55
CA SER A 332 18.55 -49.20 -3.61
C SER A 332 19.44 -50.33 -3.09
N GLU A 333 20.32 -50.07 -2.12
CA GLU A 333 21.14 -51.10 -1.48
C GLU A 333 20.27 -52.16 -0.77
N HIS A 334 19.23 -51.72 -0.04
CA HIS A 334 18.31 -52.64 0.64
C HIS A 334 17.33 -53.32 -0.32
N VAL A 335 16.88 -52.64 -1.37
CA VAL A 335 16.06 -53.24 -2.45
C VAL A 335 16.82 -54.41 -3.09
N ALA A 336 18.09 -54.23 -3.45
CA ALA A 336 18.88 -55.28 -4.07
C ALA A 336 19.04 -56.53 -3.19
N VAL A 337 19.12 -56.37 -1.86
CA VAL A 337 19.14 -57.49 -0.91
C VAL A 337 17.81 -58.24 -0.93
N LEU A 338 16.69 -57.52 -0.91
CA LEU A 338 15.36 -58.13 -0.92
C LEU A 338 15.00 -58.76 -2.28
N GLU A 339 15.47 -58.21 -3.39
CA GLU A 339 15.29 -58.80 -4.72
C GLU A 339 16.03 -60.14 -4.85
N LYS A 340 17.25 -60.24 -4.31
CA LYS A 340 17.96 -61.54 -4.24
C LYS A 340 17.18 -62.58 -3.45
N ALA A 341 16.52 -62.17 -2.36
CA ALA A 341 15.69 -63.06 -1.57
C ALA A 341 14.42 -63.49 -2.31
N ARG A 342 13.80 -62.59 -3.09
CA ARG A 342 12.69 -62.93 -4.00
C ARG A 342 13.12 -63.96 -5.02
N ASP A 343 14.28 -63.78 -5.65
CA ASP A 343 14.73 -64.64 -6.74
C ASP A 343 15.23 -66.02 -6.25
N ALA A 344 15.44 -66.18 -4.94
CA ALA A 344 15.84 -67.44 -4.29
C ALA A 344 14.67 -68.30 -3.78
N VAL A 345 13.44 -67.77 -3.82
CA VAL A 345 12.18 -68.43 -3.43
C VAL A 345 11.41 -68.81 -4.69
#